data_AF-A0A269TJS9-F1
#
_entry.id   AF-A0A269TJS9-F1
#
_cell.length_a   1.000
_cell.length_b   1.000
_cell.length_c   1.000
_cell.angle_alpha   90.00
_cell.angle_beta   90.00
_cell.angle_gamma   90.00
#
_symmetry.space_group_name_H-M   'P 1'
#
loop_
_entity.id
_entity.type
_entity.pdbx_description
1 polymer ?
#
loop_
_entity_poly.entity_id
_entity_poly.type
_entity_poly.pdbx_seq_one_letter_code
_entity_poly.pdbx_strand_id
1 'polypeptide(L)'
;MNLVNNTVEPAQVYQHKIDFVEHFQITNQTLPKEKLQVEIKRYLSDDSFSIKARMLADTSRNVVFTLQINNKTIATSQNYYTNNPRGGWLEAVFIAPKIKMKLSAINNITIIANNISNGSITGPLFISSINIGLNDYKRDYLIDSESLKIRIPYIIKFTNEALKVRSRISAQLDIEYLEIKFKKPEFERFKPIVNLLDYEIRSTANEDIFKQVDLKVGKIKQDDISDENEIRSIFVNDFQPWINKGRLEVVSQSYYDFEKHKTVNLLGANSQTGLLVPYNFKGNFILNFELQVNEAFKNLKIALNQKFDKALLNEDDGEIKLKIKHGFWNESLKSQKGIIKNSEFSKIIDNNFSLFYFETTYQRRDLDDEAE
;
A
#
# COMPACT_ATOMS: atom_id res chain seq x y z
N MET A 1 21.60 14.24 -31.99
CA MET A 1 20.52 14.33 -30.99
C MET A 1 19.74 13.02 -31.02
N ASN A 2 19.95 12.15 -30.02
CA ASN A 2 19.16 10.93 -29.89
C ASN A 2 17.96 11.25 -29.00
N LEU A 3 16.77 11.23 -29.60
CA LEU A 3 15.51 11.26 -28.89
C LEU A 3 15.38 9.93 -28.14
N VAL A 4 15.58 9.98 -26.83
CA VAL A 4 15.24 8.87 -25.94
C VAL A 4 13.73 8.75 -25.93
N ASN A 5 13.22 7.73 -26.63
CA ASN A 5 11.83 7.31 -26.52
C ASN A 5 11.57 6.87 -25.08
N ASN A 6 11.00 7.77 -24.27
CA ASN A 6 10.32 7.39 -23.03
C ASN A 6 9.06 6.62 -23.40
N THR A 7 9.20 5.34 -23.71
CA THR A 7 8.06 4.40 -23.71
C THR A 7 7.61 4.25 -22.26
N VAL A 8 6.64 5.07 -21.86
CA VAL A 8 5.85 4.84 -20.66
C VAL A 8 5.10 3.53 -20.91
N GLU A 9 5.49 2.45 -20.23
CA GLU A 9 4.75 1.20 -20.30
C GLU A 9 3.28 1.46 -19.96
N PRO A 10 2.33 0.91 -20.73
CA PRO A 10 0.92 1.10 -20.43
C PRO A 10 0.62 0.54 -19.04
N ALA A 11 0.00 1.39 -18.21
CA ALA A 11 -0.54 0.99 -16.93
C ALA A 11 -1.38 -0.29 -17.08
N GLN A 12 -0.92 -1.39 -16.48
CA GLN A 12 -1.71 -2.62 -16.43
C GLN A 12 -2.86 -2.42 -15.45
N VAL A 13 -4.03 -2.05 -15.98
CA VAL A 13 -5.29 -1.99 -15.23
C VAL A 13 -5.84 -3.41 -15.15
N TYR A 14 -5.63 -4.08 -14.02
CA TYR A 14 -6.32 -5.32 -13.72
C TYR A 14 -7.69 -5.00 -13.12
N GLN A 15 -8.74 -5.61 -13.65
CA GLN A 15 -10.11 -5.41 -13.18
C GLN A 15 -10.46 -6.52 -12.19
N HIS A 16 -10.86 -6.13 -10.99
CA HIS A 16 -11.39 -6.99 -9.94
C HIS A 16 -12.49 -7.93 -10.47
N LYS A 17 -12.42 -9.22 -10.12
CA LYS A 17 -13.50 -10.19 -10.40
C LYS A 17 -13.73 -11.06 -9.17
N ILE A 18 -14.55 -10.60 -8.24
CA ILE A 18 -15.17 -11.50 -7.26
C ILE A 18 -16.18 -12.34 -8.05
N ASP A 19 -15.95 -13.65 -8.09
CA ASP A 19 -16.86 -14.59 -8.74
C ASP A 19 -18.07 -14.82 -7.82
N PHE A 20 -19.16 -14.12 -8.10
CA PHE A 20 -20.42 -14.25 -7.38
C PHE A 20 -21.23 -15.42 -7.96
N VAL A 21 -21.74 -16.31 -7.10
CA VAL A 21 -22.57 -17.45 -7.51
C VAL A 21 -23.92 -17.37 -6.82
N GLU A 22 -24.95 -17.11 -7.60
CA GLU A 22 -26.33 -17.00 -7.11
C GLU A 22 -27.10 -18.28 -7.34
N HIS A 23 -27.76 -18.76 -6.29
CA HIS A 23 -28.76 -19.81 -6.41
C HIS A 23 -30.06 -19.31 -5.77
N PHE A 24 -31.15 -19.42 -6.51
CA PHE A 24 -32.47 -19.05 -6.01
C PHE A 24 -33.47 -20.15 -6.30
N GLN A 25 -34.28 -20.48 -5.30
CA GLN A 25 -35.34 -21.47 -5.42
C GLN A 25 -36.65 -20.79 -5.02
N ILE A 26 -37.48 -20.46 -6.02
CA ILE A 26 -38.84 -19.94 -5.80
C ILE A 26 -39.77 -21.14 -5.63
N THR A 27 -40.51 -21.18 -4.52
CA THR A 27 -41.53 -22.22 -4.28
C THR A 27 -42.97 -21.76 -4.57
N ASN A 28 -43.22 -20.48 -4.89
CA ASN A 28 -44.57 -19.94 -5.08
C ASN A 28 -44.83 -19.25 -6.45
N GLN A 29 -46.08 -19.34 -6.93
CA GLN A 29 -46.54 -18.89 -8.24
C GLN A 29 -46.73 -17.37 -8.39
N THR A 30 -46.85 -16.61 -7.30
CA THR A 30 -46.89 -15.14 -7.31
C THR A 30 -45.48 -14.55 -7.25
N LEU A 31 -45.16 -13.61 -8.15
CA LEU A 31 -43.85 -12.94 -8.24
C LEU A 31 -43.57 -12.16 -6.95
N PRO A 32 -42.69 -12.64 -6.07
CA PRO A 32 -42.38 -11.90 -4.86
C PRO A 32 -41.54 -10.69 -5.23
N LYS A 33 -41.84 -9.55 -4.63
CA LYS A 33 -41.02 -8.33 -4.73
C LYS A 33 -39.80 -8.36 -3.79
N GLU A 34 -39.65 -9.44 -3.03
CA GLU A 34 -38.70 -9.61 -1.93
C GLU A 34 -37.23 -9.39 -2.34
N LYS A 35 -36.43 -8.93 -1.39
CA LYS A 35 -35.00 -8.68 -1.56
C LYS A 35 -34.20 -9.26 -0.39
N LEU A 36 -33.04 -9.81 -0.68
CA LEU A 36 -32.02 -10.13 0.32
C LEU A 36 -30.80 -9.24 0.07
N GLN A 37 -30.49 -8.41 1.06
CA GLN A 37 -29.29 -7.57 1.08
C GLN A 37 -28.30 -8.18 2.06
N VAL A 38 -27.03 -8.29 1.65
CA VAL A 38 -25.97 -8.77 2.52
C VAL A 38 -24.82 -7.79 2.47
N GLU A 39 -24.29 -7.47 3.63
CA GLU A 39 -23.08 -6.68 3.83
C GLU A 39 -22.05 -7.53 4.59
N ILE A 40 -20.84 -7.60 4.06
CA ILE A 40 -19.68 -8.21 4.70
C ILE A 40 -18.71 -7.08 5.00
N LYS A 41 -18.44 -6.82 6.28
CA LYS A 41 -17.49 -5.80 6.73
C LYS A 41 -16.25 -6.46 7.30
N ARG A 42 -15.09 -6.18 6.70
CA ARG A 42 -13.78 -6.69 7.09
C ARG A 42 -13.14 -5.80 8.15
N TYR A 43 -12.51 -6.41 9.13
CA TYR A 43 -11.61 -5.76 10.09
C TYR A 43 -10.18 -5.90 9.57
N LEU A 44 -9.54 -4.77 9.22
CA LEU A 44 -8.26 -4.82 8.50
C LEU A 44 -7.07 -5.22 9.39
N SER A 45 -7.21 -5.09 10.70
CA SER A 45 -6.16 -5.40 11.68
C SER A 45 -5.91 -6.89 11.87
N ASP A 46 -6.97 -7.70 11.88
CA ASP A 46 -6.90 -9.14 12.16
C ASP A 46 -7.49 -10.02 11.05
N ASP A 47 -7.99 -9.39 9.97
CA ASP A 47 -8.67 -10.04 8.84
C ASP A 47 -9.97 -10.77 9.22
N SER A 48 -10.48 -10.57 10.44
CA SER A 48 -11.81 -11.01 10.81
C SER A 48 -12.86 -10.19 10.06
N PHE A 49 -14.14 -10.59 10.16
CA PHE A 49 -15.21 -9.88 9.47
C PHE A 49 -16.53 -10.03 10.20
N SER A 50 -17.48 -9.16 9.89
CA SER A 50 -18.88 -9.29 10.30
C SER A 50 -19.77 -9.44 9.08
N ILE A 51 -20.94 -10.03 9.31
CA ILE A 51 -21.97 -10.16 8.28
C ILE A 51 -23.26 -9.55 8.81
N LYS A 52 -23.91 -8.75 7.97
CA LYS A 52 -25.28 -8.29 8.16
C LYS A 52 -26.12 -8.72 6.96
N ALA A 53 -27.16 -9.49 7.22
CA ALA A 53 -28.14 -9.88 6.22
C ALA A 53 -29.49 -9.23 6.54
N ARG A 54 -30.16 -8.70 5.52
CA ARG A 54 -31.42 -7.98 5.63
C ARG A 54 -32.39 -8.50 4.58
N MET A 55 -33.48 -9.12 5.02
CA MET A 55 -34.57 -9.52 4.13
C MET A 55 -35.64 -8.44 4.13
N LEU A 56 -36.04 -8.02 2.93
CA LEU A 56 -37.13 -7.08 2.69
C LEU A 56 -38.27 -7.82 2.01
N ALA A 57 -39.46 -7.75 2.60
CA ALA A 57 -40.66 -8.42 2.09
C ALA A 57 -41.82 -7.43 1.98
N ASP A 58 -42.72 -7.67 1.03
CA ASP A 58 -43.97 -6.92 0.85
C ASP A 58 -45.11 -7.48 1.71
N THR A 59 -44.94 -8.70 2.21
CA THR A 59 -45.89 -9.44 3.06
C THR A 59 -45.18 -9.99 4.29
N SER A 60 -45.93 -10.20 5.37
CA SER A 60 -45.35 -10.69 6.62
C SER A 60 -44.81 -12.11 6.45
N ARG A 61 -43.55 -12.31 6.81
CA ARG A 61 -42.83 -13.59 6.76
C ARG A 61 -42.27 -13.93 8.12
N ASN A 62 -42.22 -15.22 8.42
CA ASN A 62 -41.44 -15.77 9.53
C ASN A 62 -40.18 -16.39 8.94
N VAL A 63 -39.02 -15.84 9.29
CA VAL A 63 -37.74 -16.11 8.61
C VAL A 63 -36.68 -16.54 9.61
N VAL A 64 -35.89 -17.56 9.25
CA VAL A 64 -34.64 -17.90 9.92
C VAL A 64 -33.48 -17.77 8.95
N PHE A 65 -32.41 -17.10 9.37
CA PHE A 65 -31.18 -16.99 8.61
C PHE A 65 -30.21 -18.08 9.03
N THR A 66 -29.56 -18.70 8.06
CA THR A 66 -28.45 -19.63 8.27
C THR A 66 -27.23 -19.08 7.53
N LEU A 67 -26.14 -18.88 8.28
CA LEU A 67 -24.82 -18.53 7.74
C LEU A 67 -23.99 -19.81 7.61
N GLN A 68 -23.50 -20.05 6.40
CA GLN A 68 -22.53 -21.09 6.10
C GLN A 68 -21.23 -20.49 5.60
N ILE A 69 -20.11 -21.05 6.04
CA ILE A 69 -18.77 -20.73 5.56
C ILE A 69 -18.13 -22.03 5.10
N ASN A 70 -17.62 -22.05 3.86
CA ASN A 70 -17.06 -23.26 3.24
C ASN A 70 -18.01 -24.47 3.40
N ASN A 71 -19.30 -24.25 3.14
CA ASN A 71 -20.40 -25.23 3.26
C ASN A 71 -20.66 -25.77 4.67
N LYS A 72 -20.07 -25.19 5.72
CA LYS A 72 -20.34 -25.53 7.13
C LYS A 72 -21.21 -24.48 7.77
N THR A 73 -22.27 -24.88 8.46
CA THR A 73 -23.11 -23.98 9.23
C THR A 73 -22.34 -23.40 10.40
N ILE A 74 -22.28 -22.07 10.47
CA ILE A 74 -21.57 -21.32 11.52
C ILE A 74 -22.56 -20.69 12.50
N ALA A 75 -23.68 -20.19 11.98
CA ALA A 75 -24.71 -19.57 12.81
C ALA A 75 -26.08 -19.77 12.19
N THR A 76 -27.08 -19.90 13.05
CA THR A 76 -28.50 -19.88 12.69
C THR A 76 -29.20 -18.89 13.60
N SER A 77 -30.01 -18.00 13.05
CA SER A 77 -30.73 -17.01 13.83
C SER A 77 -31.94 -17.62 14.54
N GLN A 78 -32.47 -16.88 15.52
CA GLN A 78 -33.84 -17.11 15.98
C GLN A 78 -34.84 -16.68 14.90
N ASN A 79 -36.11 -17.02 15.11
CA ASN A 79 -37.21 -16.67 14.23
C ASN A 79 -37.42 -15.15 14.21
N TYR A 80 -37.33 -14.55 13.02
CA TYR A 80 -37.68 -13.16 12.81
C TYR A 80 -39.03 -13.03 12.13
N TYR A 81 -39.87 -12.15 12.68
CA TYR A 81 -41.05 -11.67 11.98
C TYR A 81 -40.67 -10.41 11.22
N THR A 82 -40.87 -10.40 9.90
CA THR A 82 -40.67 -9.18 9.13
C THR A 82 -41.68 -8.14 9.60
N ASN A 83 -41.21 -7.03 10.13
CA ASN A 83 -42.07 -5.94 10.59
C ASN A 83 -41.56 -4.61 10.00
N ASN A 84 -42.44 -3.63 9.88
CA ASN A 84 -42.04 -2.25 9.58
C ASN A 84 -42.87 -1.28 10.40
N PRO A 85 -42.30 -0.74 11.51
CA PRO A 85 -43.02 0.20 12.36
C PRO A 85 -43.24 1.59 11.73
N ARG A 86 -42.69 1.88 10.53
CA ARG A 86 -42.73 3.20 9.89
C ARG A 86 -43.43 3.21 8.52
N GLY A 87 -44.03 2.09 8.09
CA GLY A 87 -44.64 1.92 6.77
C GLY A 87 -43.60 1.66 5.65
N GLY A 88 -43.99 0.86 4.65
CA GLY A 88 -43.10 0.38 3.57
C GLY A 88 -42.78 -1.11 3.67
N TRP A 89 -41.61 -1.54 3.17
CA TRP A 89 -41.17 -2.95 3.19
C TRP A 89 -41.01 -3.47 4.62
N LEU A 90 -41.51 -4.68 4.88
CA LEU A 90 -41.28 -5.38 6.13
C LEU A 90 -39.84 -5.92 6.17
N GLU A 91 -39.14 -5.74 7.29
CA GLU A 91 -37.71 -6.02 7.40
C GLU A 91 -37.43 -7.10 8.46
N ALA A 92 -36.53 -8.03 8.15
CA ALA A 92 -35.87 -8.89 9.13
C ALA A 92 -34.35 -8.77 9.00
N VAL A 93 -33.64 -8.63 10.12
CA VAL A 93 -32.18 -8.39 10.15
C VAL A 93 -31.48 -9.47 10.96
N PHE A 94 -30.49 -10.11 10.34
CA PHE A 94 -29.54 -10.98 11.00
C PHE A 94 -28.16 -10.31 11.02
N ILE A 95 -27.50 -10.37 12.18
CA ILE A 95 -26.14 -9.84 12.37
C ILE A 95 -25.29 -10.94 13.00
N ALA A 96 -24.21 -11.31 12.31
CA ALA A 96 -23.13 -12.12 12.86
C ALA A 96 -21.95 -11.19 13.18
N PRO A 97 -21.84 -10.70 14.44
CA PRO A 97 -20.77 -9.79 14.80
C PRO A 97 -19.43 -10.53 14.88
N LYS A 98 -18.40 -9.95 14.29
CA LYS A 98 -16.97 -10.33 14.38
C LYS A 98 -16.70 -11.85 14.40
N ILE A 99 -16.89 -12.49 13.25
CA ILE A 99 -16.49 -13.87 12.97
C ILE A 99 -14.95 -13.92 12.94
N LYS A 100 -14.35 -14.64 13.89
CA LYS A 100 -12.88 -14.73 14.07
C LYS A 100 -12.12 -15.53 13.00
N MET A 101 -12.78 -15.90 11.90
CA MET A 101 -12.13 -16.54 10.77
C MET A 101 -11.50 -15.46 9.87
N LYS A 102 -10.35 -15.76 9.27
CA LYS A 102 -9.69 -14.85 8.31
C LYS A 102 -10.49 -14.83 7.02
N LEU A 103 -11.02 -13.67 6.63
CA LEU A 103 -11.82 -13.51 5.42
C LEU A 103 -11.02 -13.91 4.17
N SER A 104 -9.72 -13.62 4.14
CA SER A 104 -8.83 -14.02 3.04
C SER A 104 -8.67 -15.54 2.86
N ALA A 105 -9.03 -16.34 3.86
CA ALA A 105 -8.92 -17.81 3.83
C ALA A 105 -10.27 -18.52 3.55
N ILE A 106 -11.33 -17.76 3.31
CA ILE A 106 -12.66 -18.30 3.06
C ILE A 106 -12.89 -18.41 1.56
N ASN A 107 -13.26 -19.60 1.09
CA ASN A 107 -13.56 -19.81 -0.32
C ASN A 107 -15.01 -19.48 -0.65
N ASN A 108 -15.94 -19.69 0.29
CA ASN A 108 -17.36 -19.46 0.09
C ASN A 108 -18.03 -18.97 1.39
N ILE A 109 -18.87 -17.95 1.25
CA ILE A 109 -19.83 -17.52 2.27
C ILE A 109 -21.22 -17.66 1.67
N THR A 110 -22.10 -18.38 2.36
CA THR A 110 -23.49 -18.57 1.94
C THR A 110 -24.44 -18.12 3.04
N ILE A 111 -25.41 -17.27 2.68
CA ILE A 111 -26.52 -16.85 3.52
C ILE A 111 -27.80 -17.47 2.98
N ILE A 112 -28.50 -18.19 3.83
CA ILE A 112 -29.78 -18.81 3.51
C ILE A 112 -30.85 -18.14 4.38
N ALA A 113 -31.85 -17.52 3.76
CA ALA A 113 -33.07 -17.11 4.45
C ALA A 113 -34.13 -18.18 4.23
N ASN A 114 -34.58 -18.82 5.29
CA ASN A 114 -35.55 -19.92 5.27
C ASN A 114 -36.92 -19.46 5.74
N ASN A 115 -37.98 -19.98 5.11
CA ASN A 115 -39.35 -19.76 5.59
C ASN A 115 -39.69 -20.73 6.72
N ILE A 116 -40.39 -20.23 7.72
CA ILE A 116 -40.98 -21.06 8.78
C ILE A 116 -42.50 -21.10 8.63
N SER A 117 -43.03 -22.32 8.61
CA SER A 117 -44.47 -22.57 8.74
C SER A 117 -44.69 -23.64 9.80
N ASN A 118 -45.68 -23.45 10.67
CA ASN A 118 -46.04 -24.40 11.73
C ASN A 118 -44.83 -24.86 12.59
N GLY A 119 -43.92 -23.94 12.90
CA GLY A 119 -42.74 -24.21 13.72
C GLY A 119 -41.61 -25.00 13.03
N SER A 120 -41.76 -25.33 11.74
CA SER A 120 -40.75 -26.08 10.97
C SER A 120 -40.22 -25.26 9.79
N ILE A 121 -38.94 -25.46 9.45
CA ILE A 121 -38.35 -24.89 8.24
C ILE A 121 -38.99 -25.58 7.03
N THR A 122 -39.64 -24.79 6.18
CA THR A 122 -40.36 -25.29 4.99
C THR A 122 -39.53 -25.20 3.70
N GLY A 123 -38.37 -24.56 3.76
CA GLY A 123 -37.44 -24.44 2.64
C GLY A 123 -36.84 -23.02 2.53
N PRO A 124 -35.82 -22.86 1.68
CA PRO A 124 -35.18 -21.57 1.45
C PRO A 124 -36.10 -20.60 0.70
N LEU A 125 -36.23 -19.38 1.20
CA LEU A 125 -36.75 -18.21 0.47
C LEU A 125 -35.68 -17.60 -0.42
N PHE A 126 -34.47 -17.44 0.12
CA PHE A 126 -33.29 -16.97 -0.61
C PHE A 126 -32.07 -17.79 -0.21
N ILE A 127 -31.24 -18.09 -1.19
CA ILE A 127 -29.85 -18.49 -0.97
C ILE A 127 -29.01 -17.43 -1.66
N SER A 128 -27.96 -16.97 -1.01
CA SER A 128 -27.01 -16.05 -1.63
C SER A 128 -25.62 -16.47 -1.22
N SER A 129 -24.81 -16.76 -2.23
CA SER A 129 -23.45 -17.25 -2.03
C SER A 129 -22.47 -16.30 -2.71
N ILE A 130 -21.38 -16.03 -2.03
CA ILE A 130 -20.24 -15.33 -2.58
C ILE A 130 -19.04 -16.26 -2.49
N ASN A 131 -18.37 -16.50 -3.61
CA ASN A 131 -17.07 -17.11 -3.59
C ASN A 131 -16.04 -16.00 -3.56
N ILE A 132 -15.09 -16.13 -2.65
CA ILE A 132 -14.04 -15.14 -2.45
C ILE A 132 -12.71 -15.86 -2.59
N GLY A 133 -12.00 -15.67 -3.69
CA GLY A 133 -10.65 -16.20 -3.85
C GLY A 133 -9.60 -15.29 -3.21
N LEU A 134 -8.52 -15.88 -2.68
CA LEU A 134 -7.33 -15.13 -2.26
C LEU A 134 -6.72 -14.31 -3.41
N ASN A 135 -6.87 -14.78 -4.64
CA ASN A 135 -6.46 -14.07 -5.85
C ASN A 135 -7.35 -12.86 -6.16
N ASP A 136 -8.62 -12.87 -5.74
CA ASP A 136 -9.54 -11.75 -5.99
C ASP A 136 -9.22 -10.57 -5.10
N TYR A 137 -8.70 -10.83 -3.89
CA TYR A 137 -8.10 -9.78 -3.06
C TYR A 137 -6.88 -9.15 -3.70
N LYS A 138 -6.03 -9.93 -4.37
CA LYS A 138 -4.71 -9.48 -4.84
C LYS A 138 -4.72 -8.79 -6.21
N ARG A 139 -5.89 -8.58 -6.82
CA ARG A 139 -6.02 -8.21 -8.25
C ARG A 139 -6.02 -6.71 -8.58
N ASP A 140 -5.71 -5.82 -7.65
CA ASP A 140 -5.65 -4.36 -7.90
C ASP A 140 -4.29 -3.74 -7.48
N TYR A 141 -3.20 -4.02 -8.20
CA TYR A 141 -1.86 -3.51 -7.84
C TYR A 141 -1.03 -3.05 -9.04
N LEU A 142 -0.48 -1.84 -8.93
CA LEU A 142 0.40 -1.08 -9.85
C LEU A 142 -0.26 -0.32 -11.00
N ILE A 143 -0.57 0.96 -10.74
CA ILE A 143 -0.68 1.97 -11.80
C ILE A 143 -0.05 3.27 -11.30
N ASP A 144 1.01 3.68 -12.01
CA ASP A 144 1.66 4.99 -12.11
C ASP A 144 3.19 4.85 -11.91
N SER A 145 4.00 5.38 -12.84
CA SER A 145 5.47 5.27 -12.86
C SER A 145 6.14 5.86 -11.62
N GLU A 146 5.41 6.62 -10.81
CA GLU A 146 5.92 7.31 -9.62
C GLU A 146 5.42 6.76 -8.27
N SER A 147 4.40 5.87 -8.24
CA SER A 147 3.81 5.42 -6.97
C SER A 147 3.19 4.03 -7.01
N LEU A 148 3.31 3.30 -5.90
CA LEU A 148 2.61 2.05 -5.68
C LEU A 148 1.26 2.32 -5.01
N LYS A 149 0.15 2.04 -5.72
CA LYS A 149 -1.20 2.09 -5.17
C LYS A 149 -1.74 0.69 -4.89
N ILE A 150 -2.38 0.56 -3.74
CA ILE A 150 -2.89 -0.67 -3.13
C ILE A 150 -4.36 -0.43 -2.82
N ARG A 151 -5.28 -1.25 -3.33
CA ARG A 151 -6.71 -1.16 -3.00
C ARG A 151 -7.18 -2.39 -2.25
N ILE A 152 -7.68 -2.18 -1.04
CA ILE A 152 -8.11 -3.25 -0.15
C ILE A 152 -9.63 -3.17 0.03
N PRO A 153 -10.41 -4.16 -0.44
CA PRO A 153 -11.83 -4.19 -0.17
C PRO A 153 -12.06 -4.40 1.33
N TYR A 154 -12.87 -3.52 1.95
CA TYR A 154 -13.20 -3.59 3.37
C TYR A 154 -14.69 -3.72 3.64
N ILE A 155 -15.56 -3.30 2.71
CA ILE A 155 -16.99 -3.63 2.73
C ILE A 155 -17.39 -4.20 1.37
N ILE A 156 -18.09 -5.33 1.39
CA ILE A 156 -18.69 -5.95 0.21
C ILE A 156 -20.19 -6.01 0.44
N LYS A 157 -20.96 -5.37 -0.43
CA LYS A 157 -22.43 -5.37 -0.38
C LYS A 157 -22.96 -6.03 -1.63
N PHE A 158 -23.93 -6.92 -1.46
CA PHE A 158 -24.68 -7.45 -2.59
C PHE A 158 -26.18 -7.48 -2.29
N THR A 159 -26.97 -7.24 -3.33
CA THR A 159 -28.43 -7.25 -3.25
C THR A 159 -29.00 -8.20 -4.29
N ASN A 160 -29.74 -9.19 -3.80
CA ASN A 160 -30.52 -10.12 -4.60
C ASN A 160 -32.00 -9.74 -4.55
N GLU A 161 -32.62 -9.62 -5.72
CA GLU A 161 -34.05 -9.35 -5.85
C GLU A 161 -34.73 -10.55 -6.53
N ALA A 162 -35.82 -11.06 -5.96
CA ALA A 162 -36.48 -12.26 -6.47
C ALA A 162 -36.84 -12.17 -7.98
N LEU A 163 -37.30 -10.99 -8.42
CA LEU A 163 -37.63 -10.70 -9.82
C LEU A 163 -36.41 -10.78 -10.75
N LYS A 164 -35.26 -10.26 -10.31
CA LYS A 164 -34.01 -10.24 -11.09
C LYS A 164 -33.44 -11.65 -11.22
N VAL A 165 -33.41 -12.42 -10.13
CA VAL A 165 -32.87 -13.78 -10.17
C VAL A 165 -33.72 -14.70 -11.05
N ARG A 166 -35.06 -14.60 -11.00
CA ARG A 166 -35.94 -15.32 -11.95
C ARG A 166 -35.63 -14.98 -13.41
N SER A 167 -35.29 -13.72 -13.65
CA SER A 167 -34.91 -13.20 -14.97
C SER A 167 -33.44 -13.48 -15.33
N ARG A 168 -32.70 -14.23 -14.49
CA ARG A 168 -31.27 -14.52 -14.63
C ARG A 168 -30.39 -13.26 -14.71
N ILE A 169 -30.85 -12.18 -14.11
CA ILE A 169 -30.08 -10.94 -13.96
C ILE A 169 -29.26 -11.06 -12.68
N SER A 170 -27.95 -10.87 -12.78
CA SER A 170 -27.02 -10.91 -11.65
C SER A 170 -27.34 -9.86 -10.58
N ALA A 171 -26.96 -10.17 -9.35
CA ALA A 171 -27.00 -9.28 -8.20
C ALA A 171 -26.31 -7.95 -8.48
N GLN A 172 -26.81 -6.93 -7.81
CA GLN A 172 -26.06 -5.68 -7.70
C GLN A 172 -24.96 -5.87 -6.65
N LEU A 173 -23.71 -5.73 -7.08
CA LEU A 173 -22.51 -5.77 -6.24
C LEU A 173 -21.95 -4.35 -6.08
N ASP A 174 -21.67 -3.98 -4.83
CA ASP A 174 -21.02 -2.72 -4.47
C ASP A 174 -19.88 -3.02 -3.48
N ILE A 175 -18.72 -2.40 -3.69
CA ILE A 175 -17.51 -2.68 -2.92
C ILE A 175 -16.87 -1.35 -2.52
N GLU A 176 -16.64 -1.19 -1.22
CA GLU A 176 -15.89 -0.06 -0.69
C GLU A 176 -14.43 -0.47 -0.47
N TYR A 177 -13.52 0.41 -0.90
CA TYR A 177 -12.09 0.16 -0.91
C TYR A 177 -11.36 1.14 0.01
N LEU A 178 -10.34 0.63 0.69
CA LEU A 178 -9.29 1.44 1.30
C LEU A 178 -8.15 1.57 0.29
N GLU A 179 -7.73 2.80 -0.01
CA GLU A 179 -6.59 3.06 -0.89
C GLU A 179 -5.35 3.40 -0.06
N ILE A 180 -4.25 2.73 -0.37
CA ILE A 180 -2.94 3.02 0.21
C ILE A 180 -1.99 3.36 -0.93
N LYS A 181 -1.37 4.53 -0.84
CA LYS A 181 -0.40 5.00 -1.81
C LYS A 181 0.97 5.07 -1.16
N PHE A 182 1.96 4.43 -1.76
CA PHE A 182 3.36 4.56 -1.41
C PHE A 182 4.08 5.37 -2.49
N LYS A 183 4.90 6.33 -2.08
CA LYS A 183 5.76 7.11 -2.96
C LYS A 183 7.20 6.97 -2.51
N LYS A 184 8.09 6.76 -3.48
CA LYS A 184 9.53 6.77 -3.24
C LYS A 184 10.04 8.22 -3.17
N PRO A 185 10.77 8.62 -2.11
CA PRO A 185 11.52 9.87 -2.11
C PRO A 185 12.80 9.74 -2.95
N GLU A 186 13.33 10.85 -3.44
CA GLU A 186 14.64 10.87 -4.09
C GLU A 186 15.75 10.74 -3.04
N PHE A 187 16.71 9.84 -3.29
CA PHE A 187 17.85 9.67 -2.40
C PHE A 187 18.94 10.67 -2.77
N GLU A 188 19.26 11.56 -1.84
CA GLU A 188 20.43 12.43 -1.99
C GLU A 188 21.70 11.65 -1.68
N ARG A 189 22.63 11.62 -2.64
CA ARG A 189 23.91 10.91 -2.49
C ARG A 189 24.78 11.39 -1.32
N PHE A 190 24.67 12.66 -0.95
CA PHE A 190 25.49 13.30 0.09
C PHE A 190 24.88 13.20 1.50
N LYS A 191 23.71 12.58 1.64
CA LYS A 191 23.01 12.46 2.92
C LYS A 191 22.69 10.99 3.17
N PRO A 192 22.71 10.56 4.44
CA PRO A 192 22.14 9.27 4.80
C PRO A 192 20.68 9.19 4.35
N ILE A 193 20.31 8.07 3.73
CA ILE A 193 18.93 7.76 3.38
C ILE A 193 18.20 7.42 4.66
N VAL A 194 17.46 8.38 5.19
CA VAL A 194 16.60 8.20 6.37
C VAL A 194 15.21 7.74 5.94
N ASN A 195 14.62 8.34 4.90
CA ASN A 195 13.28 8.00 4.44
C ASN A 195 13.34 7.08 3.22
N LEU A 196 12.70 5.91 3.30
CA LEU A 196 12.62 4.95 2.19
C LEU A 196 11.33 5.08 1.38
N LEU A 197 10.22 5.36 2.05
CA LEU A 197 8.89 5.45 1.43
C LEU A 197 8.04 6.42 2.23
N ASP A 198 7.41 7.35 1.52
CA ASP A 198 6.24 8.05 2.04
C ASP A 198 5.00 7.21 1.78
N TYR A 199 4.06 7.19 2.72
CA TYR A 199 2.78 6.52 2.52
C TYR A 199 1.60 7.41 2.89
N GLU A 200 0.48 7.14 2.23
CA GLU A 200 -0.79 7.82 2.45
C GLU A 200 -1.93 6.82 2.36
N ILE A 201 -2.73 6.73 3.42
CA ILE A 201 -3.90 5.85 3.53
C ILE A 201 -5.16 6.72 3.46
N ARG A 202 -5.94 6.55 2.39
CA ARG A 202 -7.21 7.24 2.17
C ARG A 202 -8.34 6.24 2.17
N SER A 203 -9.38 6.54 2.96
CA SER A 203 -10.66 5.86 2.85
C SER A 203 -11.56 6.65 1.90
N THR A 204 -12.28 5.96 1.02
CA THR A 204 -13.34 6.58 0.22
C THR A 204 -14.59 6.89 1.04
N ALA A 205 -14.72 6.33 2.25
CA ALA A 205 -15.79 6.63 3.20
C ALA A 205 -15.28 7.37 4.44
N ASN A 206 -16.16 8.14 5.07
CA ASN A 206 -15.92 8.99 6.25
C ASN A 206 -15.78 8.17 7.57
N GLU A 207 -14.98 7.10 7.56
CA GLU A 207 -14.77 6.22 8.72
C GLU A 207 -13.29 6.19 9.14
N ASP A 208 -13.05 6.00 10.43
CA ASP A 208 -11.74 5.76 11.08
C ASP A 208 -11.04 4.45 10.64
N ILE A 209 -11.51 3.82 9.55
CA ILE A 209 -11.03 2.54 9.04
C ILE A 209 -9.53 2.56 8.70
N PHE A 210 -9.00 3.73 8.32
CA PHE A 210 -7.57 3.94 8.06
C PHE A 210 -6.67 3.68 9.29
N LYS A 211 -7.22 3.75 10.51
CA LYS A 211 -6.50 3.45 11.75
C LYS A 211 -6.30 1.95 12.00
N GLN A 212 -7.02 1.09 11.27
CA GLN A 212 -6.93 -0.36 11.44
C GLN A 212 -5.81 -1.01 10.61
N VAL A 213 -5.14 -0.25 9.74
CA VAL A 213 -4.02 -0.75 8.94
C VAL A 213 -2.78 -0.85 9.82
N ASP A 214 -2.21 -2.06 9.87
CA ASP A 214 -0.97 -2.35 10.58
C ASP A 214 0.15 -2.55 9.56
N LEU A 215 0.88 -1.48 9.26
CA LEU A 215 2.02 -1.52 8.37
C LEU A 215 3.22 -2.13 9.08
N LYS A 216 3.76 -3.20 8.49
CA LYS A 216 4.97 -3.88 8.95
C LYS A 216 5.98 -3.97 7.83
N VAL A 217 7.25 -3.90 8.20
CA VAL A 217 8.37 -4.00 7.29
C VAL A 217 9.28 -5.14 7.75
N GLY A 218 9.66 -5.98 6.81
CA GLY A 218 10.66 -7.04 7.01
C GLY A 218 12.08 -6.46 6.99
N LYS A 219 13.06 -7.36 6.91
CA LYS A 219 14.47 -6.97 6.83
C LYS A 219 14.73 -6.25 5.51
N ILE A 220 15.42 -5.11 5.59
CA ILE A 220 15.94 -4.43 4.41
C ILE A 220 17.29 -5.04 4.05
N LYS A 221 17.44 -5.39 2.78
CA LYS A 221 18.69 -5.90 2.20
C LYS A 221 19.19 -4.94 1.13
N GLN A 222 20.50 -4.80 1.08
CA GLN A 222 21.20 -4.03 0.06
C GLN A 222 22.49 -4.79 -0.23
N ASP A 223 22.69 -5.19 -1.49
CA ASP A 223 23.75 -6.15 -1.84
C ASP A 223 25.16 -5.51 -1.88
N ASP A 224 25.27 -4.18 -1.92
CA ASP A 224 26.53 -3.42 -2.02
C ASP A 224 27.04 -2.87 -0.66
N ILE A 225 26.33 -3.11 0.44
CA ILE A 225 26.63 -2.62 1.79
C ILE A 225 26.90 -3.83 2.66
N SER A 226 28.10 -3.85 3.23
CA SER A 226 28.70 -4.94 4.01
C SER A 226 27.72 -5.76 4.86
N ASP A 227 27.83 -7.09 4.76
CA ASP A 227 26.99 -8.15 5.35
C ASP A 227 26.81 -8.16 6.89
N GLU A 228 27.34 -7.18 7.62
CA GLU A 228 27.61 -7.37 9.04
C GLU A 228 26.42 -7.04 9.95
N ASN A 229 25.40 -6.30 9.50
CA ASN A 229 24.21 -6.01 10.32
C ASN A 229 22.91 -5.77 9.54
N GLU A 230 21.81 -6.19 10.14
CA GLU A 230 20.45 -5.92 9.67
C GLU A 230 20.15 -4.41 9.67
N ILE A 231 19.70 -3.89 8.52
CA ILE A 231 19.19 -2.51 8.40
C ILE A 231 17.82 -2.47 9.09
N ARG A 232 17.74 -1.72 10.19
CA ARG A 232 16.52 -1.53 10.98
C ARG A 232 15.71 -0.35 10.46
N SER A 233 14.40 -0.53 10.44
CA SER A 233 13.45 0.50 10.02
C SER A 233 12.16 0.49 10.84
N ILE A 234 11.48 1.63 10.88
CA ILE A 234 10.20 1.80 11.56
C ILE A 234 9.23 2.60 10.68
N PHE A 235 7.94 2.39 10.87
CA PHE A 235 6.92 3.32 10.37
C PHE A 235 6.72 4.44 11.37
N VAL A 236 6.85 5.67 10.88
CA VAL A 236 6.50 6.88 11.63
C VAL A 236 5.19 7.41 11.06
N ASN A 237 4.17 7.49 11.91
CA ASN A 237 2.82 7.89 11.52
C ASN A 237 2.56 9.35 11.90
N ASP A 238 2.08 10.12 10.93
CA ASP A 238 1.55 11.47 11.11
C ASP A 238 0.02 11.41 11.00
N PHE A 239 -0.65 11.30 12.14
CA PHE A 239 -2.11 11.20 12.19
C PHE A 239 -2.78 12.54 11.93
N GLN A 240 -3.65 12.58 10.92
CA GLN A 240 -4.63 13.64 10.71
C GLN A 240 -6.05 13.05 10.81
N PRO A 241 -7.10 13.85 11.08
CA PRO A 241 -8.41 13.30 11.42
C PRO A 241 -9.10 12.51 10.30
N TRP A 242 -8.69 12.71 9.04
CA TRP A 242 -9.29 12.11 7.84
C TRP A 242 -8.27 11.36 6.97
N ILE A 243 -7.00 11.30 7.40
CA ILE A 243 -5.94 10.68 6.63
C ILE A 243 -4.81 10.18 7.55
N ASN A 244 -4.32 8.97 7.30
CA ASN A 244 -3.11 8.48 7.92
C ASN A 244 -1.98 8.58 6.91
N LYS A 245 -1.03 9.47 7.19
CA LYS A 245 0.19 9.63 6.41
C LYS A 245 1.37 9.23 7.26
N GLY A 246 2.49 8.97 6.61
CA GLY A 246 3.71 8.74 7.34
C GLY A 246 4.82 8.31 6.42
N ARG A 247 5.87 7.78 7.04
CA ARG A 247 7.09 7.39 6.33
C ARG A 247 7.71 6.14 6.93
N LEU A 248 8.36 5.38 6.08
CA LEU A 248 9.22 4.27 6.45
C LEU A 248 10.63 4.81 6.66
N GLU A 249 11.06 4.94 7.92
CA GLU A 249 12.38 5.45 8.27
C GLU A 249 13.38 4.33 8.54
N VAL A 250 14.62 4.52 8.08
CA VAL A 250 15.80 3.77 8.53
C VAL A 250 16.29 4.38 9.84
N VAL A 251 16.32 3.57 10.89
CA VAL A 251 16.83 3.95 12.23
C VAL A 251 18.20 3.37 12.52
N SER A 252 18.69 2.48 11.65
CA SER A 252 20.08 2.09 11.61
C SER A 252 21.00 3.28 11.39
N GLN A 253 22.24 3.18 11.86
CA GLN A 253 23.27 4.17 11.61
C GLN A 253 24.34 3.60 10.71
N SER A 254 24.86 4.44 9.82
CA SER A 254 25.93 4.05 8.91
C SER A 254 26.99 5.13 8.78
N TYR A 255 28.19 4.70 8.38
CA TYR A 255 29.31 5.57 8.03
C TYR A 255 30.09 4.95 6.88
N TYR A 256 30.88 5.79 6.18
CA TYR A 256 31.82 5.32 5.18
C TYR A 256 33.17 5.02 5.84
N ASP A 257 33.61 3.76 5.77
CA ASP A 257 34.93 3.33 6.20
C ASP A 257 35.91 3.60 5.05
N PHE A 258 36.71 4.66 5.18
CA PHE A 258 37.65 5.09 4.15
C PHE A 258 38.80 4.10 3.93
N GLU A 259 39.20 3.34 4.97
CA GLU A 259 40.26 2.34 4.85
C GLU A 259 39.77 1.09 4.10
N LYS A 260 38.52 0.69 4.35
CA LYS A 260 37.90 -0.46 3.70
C LYS A 260 37.14 -0.11 2.42
N HIS A 261 37.08 1.17 2.05
CA HIS A 261 36.34 1.71 0.91
C HIS A 261 34.88 1.22 0.81
N LYS A 262 34.20 1.07 1.96
CA LYS A 262 32.83 0.54 2.03
C LYS A 262 31.97 1.29 3.05
N THR A 263 30.66 1.30 2.83
CA THR A 263 29.72 1.71 3.88
C THR A 263 29.59 0.60 4.91
N VAL A 264 29.68 0.96 6.18
CA VAL A 264 29.45 0.08 7.33
C VAL A 264 28.17 0.49 8.02
N ASN A 265 27.27 -0.47 8.25
CA ASN A 265 26.01 -0.31 8.98
C ASN A 265 26.21 -0.68 10.46
N LEU A 266 26.88 0.19 11.22
CA LEU A 266 27.14 0.03 12.65
C LEU A 266 27.27 1.42 13.30
N LEU A 267 26.95 1.49 14.59
CA LEU A 267 27.32 2.62 15.44
C LEU A 267 28.85 2.80 15.46
N GLY A 268 29.32 4.00 15.17
CA GLY A 268 30.74 4.38 15.17
C GLY A 268 30.92 5.87 15.44
N ALA A 269 32.16 6.33 15.59
CA ALA A 269 32.46 7.73 15.95
C ALA A 269 31.91 8.75 14.93
N ASN A 270 31.72 8.34 13.68
CA ASN A 270 31.25 9.17 12.58
C ASN A 270 29.91 8.69 11.99
N SER A 271 29.21 7.78 12.67
CA SER A 271 27.96 7.23 12.15
C SER A 271 26.82 8.25 12.22
N GLN A 272 26.01 8.26 11.17
CA GLN A 272 24.80 9.07 11.09
C GLN A 272 23.59 8.15 10.91
N THR A 273 22.44 8.56 11.43
CA THR A 273 21.17 7.85 11.22
C THR A 273 20.81 7.80 9.74
N GLY A 274 20.40 6.63 9.26
CA GLY A 274 20.09 6.37 7.86
C GLY A 274 21.15 5.51 7.18
N LEU A 275 20.90 5.17 5.92
CA LEU A 275 21.79 4.36 5.08
C LEU A 275 22.62 5.25 4.16
N LEU A 276 23.93 5.19 4.28
CA LEU A 276 24.85 5.96 3.44
C LEU A 276 25.16 5.19 2.15
N VAL A 277 24.88 5.79 0.99
CA VAL A 277 25.34 5.25 -0.29
C VAL A 277 26.87 5.30 -0.30
N PRO A 278 27.58 4.20 -0.62
CA PRO A 278 29.04 4.20 -0.65
C PRO A 278 29.57 5.31 -1.58
N TYR A 279 30.58 6.05 -1.13
CA TYR A 279 31.05 7.22 -1.88
C TYR A 279 31.70 6.84 -3.22
N ASN A 280 32.23 5.63 -3.35
CA ASN A 280 32.75 5.05 -4.58
C ASN A 280 31.68 4.35 -5.45
N PHE A 281 30.40 4.39 -5.07
CA PHE A 281 29.34 3.68 -5.81
C PHE A 281 28.92 4.41 -7.10
N LYS A 282 28.79 3.64 -8.19
CA LYS A 282 28.25 4.04 -9.49
C LYS A 282 27.39 2.90 -10.04
N GLY A 283 26.18 3.20 -10.50
CA GLY A 283 25.25 2.20 -11.02
C GLY A 283 23.86 2.30 -10.41
N ASN A 284 23.16 1.16 -10.33
CA ASN A 284 21.79 1.08 -9.81
C ASN A 284 21.84 0.66 -8.34
N PHE A 285 21.51 1.57 -7.44
CA PHE A 285 21.40 1.29 -6.02
C PHE A 285 20.01 0.73 -5.73
N ILE A 286 19.95 -0.54 -5.34
CA ILE A 286 18.70 -1.27 -5.13
C ILE A 286 18.56 -1.63 -3.65
N LEU A 287 17.46 -1.18 -3.04
CA LEU A 287 17.06 -1.59 -1.68
C LEU A 287 15.88 -2.55 -1.78
N ASN A 288 16.05 -3.75 -1.23
CA ASN A 288 15.03 -4.80 -1.23
C ASN A 288 14.46 -4.98 0.16
N PHE A 289 13.13 -5.00 0.29
CA PHE A 289 12.47 -5.33 1.55
C PHE A 289 11.09 -5.94 1.32
N GLU A 290 10.57 -6.58 2.37
CA GLU A 290 9.21 -7.08 2.40
C GLU A 290 8.32 -6.10 3.16
N LEU A 291 7.19 -5.75 2.58
CA LEU A 291 6.16 -4.91 3.17
C LEU A 291 4.94 -5.80 3.50
N GLN A 292 4.38 -5.63 4.68
CA GLN A 292 3.11 -6.22 5.07
C GLN A 292 2.13 -5.09 5.38
N VAL A 293 1.01 -5.09 4.68
CA VAL A 293 -0.05 -4.09 4.84
C VAL A 293 -1.23 -4.65 5.62
N ASN A 294 -1.62 -5.88 5.32
CA ASN A 294 -2.56 -6.69 6.09
C ASN A 294 -2.35 -8.17 5.75
N GLU A 295 -3.22 -9.06 6.22
CA GLU A 295 -3.12 -10.50 5.93
C GLU A 295 -3.23 -10.86 4.44
N ALA A 296 -4.03 -10.13 3.65
CA ALA A 296 -4.13 -10.37 2.20
C ALA A 296 -2.86 -9.91 1.47
N PHE A 297 -2.19 -8.87 1.99
CA PHE A 297 -0.97 -8.27 1.46
C PHE A 297 0.21 -8.49 2.41
N LYS A 298 0.39 -9.74 2.84
CA LYS A 298 1.60 -10.17 3.54
C LYS A 298 2.71 -10.43 2.53
N ASN A 299 3.93 -10.00 2.86
CA ASN A 299 5.16 -10.26 2.10
C ASN A 299 5.20 -9.63 0.69
N LEU A 300 4.70 -8.39 0.54
CA LEU A 300 4.91 -7.62 -0.69
C LEU A 300 6.40 -7.32 -0.85
N LYS A 301 7.04 -7.88 -1.87
CA LYS A 301 8.44 -7.60 -2.16
C LYS A 301 8.57 -6.26 -2.88
N ILE A 302 9.30 -5.33 -2.27
CA ILE A 302 9.56 -4.01 -2.81
C ILE A 302 11.04 -3.90 -3.13
N ALA A 303 11.34 -3.39 -4.32
CA ALA A 303 12.68 -3.05 -4.77
C ALA A 303 12.74 -1.56 -5.11
N LEU A 304 13.40 -0.75 -4.28
CA LEU A 304 13.61 0.66 -4.55
C LEU A 304 14.90 0.82 -5.34
N ASN A 305 14.78 1.09 -6.64
CA ASN A 305 15.93 1.31 -7.53
C ASN A 305 16.19 2.81 -7.72
N GLN A 306 17.43 3.26 -7.57
CA GLN A 306 17.88 4.59 -8.00
C GLN A 306 19.21 4.49 -8.72
N LYS A 307 19.28 5.13 -9.90
CA LYS A 307 20.52 5.22 -10.67
C LYS A 307 21.40 6.35 -10.17
N PHE A 308 22.69 6.08 -10.13
CA PHE A 308 23.75 6.94 -9.66
C PHE A 308 24.84 6.98 -10.74
N ASP A 309 24.83 8.02 -11.58
CA ASP A 309 25.61 8.06 -12.84
C ASP A 309 27.13 8.21 -12.68
N LYS A 310 27.60 8.74 -11.54
CA LYS A 310 29.03 8.94 -11.23
C LYS A 310 29.37 8.34 -9.86
N ALA A 311 30.63 8.27 -9.46
CA ALA A 311 31.00 8.03 -8.06
C ALA A 311 31.42 9.38 -7.42
N LEU A 312 31.28 9.54 -6.10
CA LEU A 312 31.78 10.74 -5.40
C LEU A 312 33.31 10.70 -5.29
N LEU A 313 33.82 9.57 -4.81
CA LEU A 313 35.25 9.30 -4.72
C LEU A 313 35.64 8.49 -5.95
N ASN A 314 35.98 9.21 -7.02
CA ASN A 314 36.55 8.66 -8.24
C ASN A 314 37.64 9.61 -8.73
N GLU A 315 38.75 9.03 -9.18
CA GLU A 315 39.93 9.75 -9.64
C GLU A 315 39.72 10.54 -10.94
N ASP A 316 38.78 10.09 -11.79
CA ASP A 316 38.47 10.67 -13.09
C ASP A 316 37.19 11.52 -13.09
N ASP A 317 36.15 11.11 -12.34
CA ASP A 317 34.80 11.72 -12.41
C ASP A 317 34.14 12.10 -11.07
N GLY A 318 34.93 12.13 -9.98
CA GLY A 318 34.47 12.45 -8.63
C GLY A 318 33.85 13.85 -8.47
N GLU A 319 32.84 13.98 -7.59
CA GLU A 319 32.21 15.27 -7.25
C GLU A 319 32.27 15.52 -5.74
N ILE A 320 32.76 16.69 -5.34
CA ILE A 320 32.86 17.09 -3.93
C ILE A 320 32.16 18.43 -3.74
N LYS A 321 31.21 18.49 -2.81
CA LYS A 321 30.48 19.71 -2.45
C LYS A 321 31.13 20.38 -1.25
N LEU A 322 31.59 21.62 -1.45
CA LEU A 322 32.18 22.44 -0.39
C LEU A 322 31.09 23.24 0.34
N LYS A 323 31.19 23.36 1.66
CA LYS A 323 30.31 24.20 2.49
C LYS A 323 31.02 25.48 2.91
N ILE A 324 30.41 26.63 2.63
CA ILE A 324 30.91 27.92 3.09
C ILE A 324 30.62 28.04 4.60
N LYS A 325 31.66 28.09 5.43
CA LYS A 325 31.55 28.28 6.89
C LYS A 325 31.45 29.76 7.27
N HIS A 326 32.22 30.62 6.59
CA HIS A 326 32.29 32.05 6.83
C HIS A 326 32.36 32.79 5.48
N GLY A 327 31.44 33.72 5.23
CA GLY A 327 31.37 34.48 3.99
C GLY A 327 29.96 34.94 3.65
N PHE A 328 29.84 35.81 2.63
CA PHE A 328 28.56 36.27 2.12
C PHE A 328 28.00 35.21 1.16
N TRP A 329 26.80 34.69 1.45
CA TRP A 329 26.12 33.75 0.57
C TRP A 329 25.33 34.53 -0.48
N ASN A 330 25.58 34.27 -1.76
CA ASN A 330 24.76 34.78 -2.87
C ASN A 330 24.29 33.59 -3.74
N GLU A 331 23.25 33.82 -4.54
CA GLU A 331 22.69 32.78 -5.43
C GLU A 331 23.68 32.33 -6.52
N SER A 332 24.55 33.21 -7.03
CA SER A 332 25.50 32.88 -8.11
C SER A 332 26.57 31.87 -7.70
N LEU A 333 26.84 31.73 -6.40
CA LEU A 333 27.78 30.75 -5.85
C LEU A 333 27.26 29.31 -5.96
N LYS A 334 25.95 29.08 -6.05
CA LYS A 334 25.39 27.73 -6.22
C LYS A 334 25.73 27.11 -7.57
N SER A 335 25.97 27.95 -8.59
CA SER A 335 26.28 27.53 -9.95
C SER A 335 27.76 27.41 -10.26
N GLN A 336 28.66 27.88 -9.38
CA GLN A 336 30.09 27.82 -9.64
C GLN A 336 30.61 26.38 -9.58
N LYS A 337 31.36 25.99 -10.61
CA LYS A 337 32.00 24.68 -10.72
C LYS A 337 33.49 24.87 -11.00
N GLY A 338 34.30 23.98 -10.47
CA GLY A 338 35.74 23.98 -10.70
C GLY A 338 36.29 22.57 -10.81
N ILE A 339 37.46 22.45 -11.43
CA ILE A 339 38.19 21.19 -11.56
C ILE A 339 39.45 21.29 -10.70
N ILE A 340 39.60 20.35 -9.77
CA ILE A 340 40.78 20.23 -8.93
C ILE A 340 41.48 18.94 -9.32
N LYS A 341 42.78 19.02 -9.60
CA LYS A 341 43.60 17.82 -9.83
C LYS A 341 43.79 17.07 -8.52
N ASN A 342 43.75 15.74 -8.56
CA ASN A 342 43.91 14.89 -7.36
C ASN A 342 45.21 15.22 -6.58
N SER A 343 46.30 15.50 -7.29
CA SER A 343 47.58 15.92 -6.70
C SER A 343 47.53 17.20 -5.86
N GLU A 344 46.50 18.03 -6.02
CA GLU A 344 46.33 19.30 -5.32
C GLU A 344 45.29 19.22 -4.21
N PHE A 345 44.66 18.06 -4.04
CA PHE A 345 43.53 17.91 -3.12
C PHE A 345 43.93 18.09 -1.65
N SER A 346 45.14 17.64 -1.26
CA SER A 346 45.69 17.88 0.09
C SER A 346 45.81 19.37 0.41
N LYS A 347 46.14 20.22 -0.57
CA LYS A 347 46.23 21.68 -0.39
C LYS A 347 44.88 22.31 -0.02
N ILE A 348 43.76 21.65 -0.34
CA ILE A 348 42.40 22.14 -0.07
C ILE A 348 41.92 21.70 1.30
N ILE A 349 42.25 20.47 1.71
CA ILE A 349 41.84 19.92 3.01
C ILE A 349 42.63 20.58 4.15
N ASP A 350 43.93 20.79 3.94
CA ASP A 350 44.84 21.19 5.02
C ASP A 350 44.91 22.71 5.23
N ASN A 351 44.35 23.52 4.31
CA ASN A 351 44.40 24.98 4.38
C ASN A 351 43.01 25.60 4.56
N ASN A 352 42.97 26.80 5.16
CA ASN A 352 41.77 27.65 5.15
C ASN A 352 41.46 28.06 3.70
N PHE A 353 40.52 27.34 3.09
CA PHE A 353 40.12 27.52 1.71
C PHE A 353 39.18 28.72 1.55
N SER A 354 39.65 29.79 0.91
CA SER A 354 38.81 30.97 0.63
C SER A 354 38.05 30.82 -0.68
N LEU A 355 36.87 31.41 -0.75
CA LEU A 355 36.08 31.44 -1.98
C LEU A 355 36.85 32.10 -3.13
N PHE A 356 37.55 33.21 -2.83
CA PHE A 356 38.38 33.90 -3.81
C PHE A 356 39.47 32.99 -4.40
N TYR A 357 40.09 32.15 -3.59
CA TYR A 357 41.10 31.20 -4.06
C TYR A 357 40.50 30.13 -4.96
N PHE A 358 39.29 29.64 -4.66
CA PHE A 358 38.55 28.73 -5.53
C PHE A 358 38.24 29.36 -6.89
N GLU A 359 37.68 30.56 -6.88
CA GLU A 359 37.27 31.31 -8.09
C GLU A 359 38.46 31.62 -8.99
N THR A 360 39.62 31.93 -8.41
CA THR A 360 40.82 32.29 -9.17
C THR A 360 41.62 31.08 -9.66
N THR A 361 41.59 29.96 -8.95
CA THR A 361 42.49 28.83 -9.22
C THR A 361 41.81 27.66 -9.91
N TYR A 362 40.55 27.37 -9.56
CA TYR A 362 39.89 26.12 -9.98
C TYR A 362 38.63 26.33 -10.80
N GLN A 363 38.02 27.51 -10.76
CA GLN A 363 36.79 27.79 -11.50
C GLN A 363 37.03 27.60 -12.99
N ARG A 364 36.22 26.73 -13.62
CA ARG A 364 36.14 26.68 -15.07
C ARG A 364 35.54 28.00 -15.51
N ARG A 365 36.30 28.85 -16.20
CA ARG A 365 35.71 29.88 -17.05
C ARG A 365 35.18 29.12 -18.25
N ASP A 366 33.90 29.25 -18.57
CA ASP A 366 33.28 28.68 -19.77
C ASP A 366 33.80 29.36 -21.06
N LEU A 367 35.10 29.69 -21.14
CA LEU A 367 35.72 30.43 -22.24
C LEU A 367 36.47 29.54 -23.24
N ASP A 368 36.56 28.23 -23.02
CA ASP A 368 37.35 27.33 -23.87
C ASP A 368 36.53 26.32 -24.71
N ASP A 369 35.19 26.41 -24.72
CA ASP A 369 34.34 25.53 -25.57
C ASP A 369 33.91 26.21 -26.90
N GLU A 370 34.53 27.34 -27.30
CA GLU A 370 34.36 27.95 -28.65
C GLU A 370 35.66 28.03 -29.47
N ALA A 371 36.70 27.30 -29.10
CA ALA A 371 37.91 27.21 -29.93
C ALA A 371 38.61 25.85 -29.82
N GLU A 372 38.03 24.83 -30.46
CA GLU A 372 38.76 23.86 -31.29
C GLU A 372 37.82 23.10 -32.24
#